data_AF-A0A8J4C8I7-F1
#
_entry.id   AF-A0A8J4C8I7-F1
#
_cell.length_a   1.000
_cell.length_b   1.000
_cell.length_c   1.000
_cell.angle_alpha   90.00
_cell.angle_beta   90.00
_cell.angle_gamma   90.00
#
_symmetry.space_group_name_H-M   'P 1'
#
loop_
_entity.id
_entity.type
_entity.pdbx_description
1 polymer ?
#
loop_
_entity_poly.entity_id
_entity_poly.type
_entity_poly.pdbx_seq_one_letter_code
_entity_poly.pdbx_strand_id
1 'polypeptide(L)'
;MAAVTQLFGRAFEKYFYDFSLYDTYFKQYIKSRGQYVALRHVAFVMVGVNLLIDVNFPFNPPFPTIGMCPAGWKGTWVCEADKHKALEMYKEWKSGKKAVEAHH
;
A
#
# COMPACT_ATOMS: atom_id res chain seq x y z
N MET A 1 24.60 -23.85 8.76
CA MET A 1 23.83 -22.65 9.16
C MET A 1 24.72 -21.43 9.45
N ALA A 2 25.84 -21.56 10.19
CA ALA A 2 26.74 -20.45 10.50
C ALA A 2 27.26 -19.65 9.28
N ALA A 3 27.63 -20.32 8.19
CA ALA A 3 28.13 -19.67 6.97
C ALA A 3 27.07 -18.78 6.28
N VAL A 4 25.80 -19.17 6.34
CA VAL A 4 24.69 -18.40 5.74
C VAL A 4 24.40 -17.15 6.56
N THR A 5 24.35 -17.28 7.89
CA THR A 5 24.21 -16.12 8.79
C THR A 5 25.36 -15.14 8.63
N GLN A 6 26.59 -15.63 8.50
CA GLN A 6 27.77 -14.78 8.30
C GLN A 6 27.78 -14.07 6.94
N LEU A 7 27.27 -14.72 5.89
CA LEU A 7 27.06 -14.11 4.58
C LEU A 7 26.03 -12.98 4.66
N PHE A 8 24.88 -13.21 5.29
CA PHE A 8 23.84 -12.20 5.46
C PHE A 8 24.30 -11.01 6.31
N GLY A 9 25.06 -11.26 7.38
CA GLY A 9 25.63 -10.20 8.21
C GLY A 9 26.55 -9.28 7.39
N ARG A 10 27.49 -9.85 6.63
CA ARG A 10 28.39 -9.08 5.75
C ARG A 10 27.66 -8.34 4.64
N ALA A 11 26.63 -8.96 4.06
CA ALA A 11 25.81 -8.32 3.02
C ALA A 11 25.01 -7.13 3.58
N PHE A 12 24.41 -7.29 4.77
CA PHE A 12 23.66 -6.23 5.43
C PHE A 12 24.57 -5.08 5.85
N GLU A 13 25.76 -5.35 6.38
CA GLU A 13 26.75 -4.33 6.75
C GLU A 13 27.11 -3.44 5.55
N LYS A 14 27.40 -4.06 4.40
CA LYS A 14 27.65 -3.33 3.15
C LYS A 14 26.44 -2.55 2.67
N TYR A 15 25.24 -3.13 2.76
CA TYR A 15 24.02 -2.44 2.38
C TYR A 15 23.70 -1.24 3.28
N PHE A 16 24.01 -1.34 4.57
CA PHE A 16 23.67 -0.32 5.56
C PHE A 16 24.67 0.84 5.60
N TYR A 17 25.97 0.55 5.47
CA TYR A 17 27.03 1.56 5.60
C TYR A 17 27.65 2.00 4.27
N ASP A 18 27.97 1.05 3.37
CA ASP A 18 28.69 1.37 2.13
C ASP A 18 27.74 1.84 1.02
N PHE A 19 26.53 1.27 0.97
CA PHE A 19 25.53 1.63 -0.02
C PHE A 19 24.71 2.85 0.41
N SER A 20 24.73 3.91 -0.40
CA SER A 20 24.00 5.14 -0.14
C SER A 20 23.38 5.69 -1.43
N LEU A 21 22.07 5.47 -1.60
CA LEU A 21 21.30 6.09 -2.69
C LEU A 21 21.37 7.62 -2.65
N TYR A 22 21.54 8.21 -1.46
CA TYR A 22 21.70 9.65 -1.32
C TYR A 22 22.91 10.15 -2.10
N ASP A 23 24.09 9.55 -1.85
CA ASP A 23 25.32 10.00 -2.47
C ASP A 23 25.38 9.64 -3.96
N THR A 24 24.76 8.52 -4.36
CA THR A 24 24.75 8.07 -5.75
C THR A 24 23.78 8.87 -6.64
N TYR A 25 22.56 9.19 -6.16
CA TYR A 25 21.49 9.73 -7.01
C TYR A 25 20.85 11.02 -6.51
N PHE A 26 20.69 11.18 -5.20
CA PHE A 26 19.83 12.25 -4.65
C PHE A 26 20.58 13.48 -4.15
N LYS A 27 21.91 13.44 -4.05
CA LYS A 27 22.73 14.56 -3.54
C LYS A 27 22.56 15.85 -4.35
N GLN A 28 22.30 15.74 -5.65
CA GLN A 28 22.06 16.90 -6.53
C GLN A 28 20.69 17.57 -6.29
N TYR A 29 19.71 16.84 -5.74
CA TYR A 29 18.34 17.33 -5.54
C TYR A 29 18.05 17.69 -4.08
N ILE A 30 18.64 16.97 -3.13
CA ILE A 30 18.37 17.10 -1.70
C ILE A 30 19.63 17.58 -0.98
N LYS A 31 19.58 18.81 -0.47
CA LYS A 31 20.74 19.54 0.05
C LYS A 31 21.36 18.91 1.31
N SER A 32 20.58 18.15 2.09
CA SER A 32 21.05 17.55 3.35
C SER A 32 20.66 16.08 3.45
N ARG A 33 21.57 15.26 3.97
CA ARG A 33 21.29 13.85 4.33
C ARG A 33 20.12 13.74 5.31
N GLY A 34 19.98 14.67 6.26
CA GLY A 34 18.88 14.66 7.21
C GLY A 34 17.52 14.84 6.53
N GLN A 35 17.43 15.76 5.57
CA GLN A 35 16.22 15.95 4.76
C GLN A 35 15.91 14.72 3.91
N TYR A 36 16.94 14.08 3.33
CA TYR A 36 16.77 12.84 2.58
C TYR A 36 16.19 11.72 3.44
N VAL A 37 16.68 11.52 4.66
CA VAL A 37 16.17 10.49 5.57
C VAL A 37 14.71 10.75 5.94
N ALA A 38 14.34 12.01 6.21
CA ALA A 38 12.96 12.38 6.50
C ALA A 38 12.03 12.11 5.30
N LEU A 39 12.44 12.50 4.10
CA LEU A 39 11.66 12.23 2.88
C LEU A 39 11.57 10.73 2.57
N ARG A 40 12.66 9.97 2.74
CA ARG A 40 12.67 8.51 2.59
C ARG A 40 11.70 7.84 3.57
N HIS A 41 11.62 8.34 4.80
CA HIS A 41 10.68 7.83 5.79
C HIS A 41 9.23 8.01 5.33
N VAL A 42 8.86 9.23 4.91
CA VAL A 42 7.51 9.50 4.40
C VAL A 42 7.21 8.69 3.13
N ALA A 43 8.17 8.59 2.21
CA ALA A 43 8.03 7.79 0.99
C ALA A 43 7.81 6.30 1.31
N PHE A 44 8.54 5.74 2.29
CA PHE A 44 8.36 4.37 2.72
C PHE A 44 6.96 4.13 3.31
N VAL A 45 6.45 5.08 4.11
CA VAL A 45 5.07 5.02 4.62
C VAL A 45 4.05 5.08 3.49
N MET A 46 4.21 5.99 2.53
CA MET A 46 3.29 6.10 1.38
C MET A 46 3.28 4.83 0.53
N VAL A 47 4.45 4.26 0.23
CA VAL A 47 4.57 2.98 -0.49
C VAL A 47 3.90 1.86 0.29
N GLY A 48 4.12 1.78 1.61
CA GLY A 48 3.50 0.78 2.47
C GLY A 48 1.97 0.89 2.51
N VAL A 49 1.44 2.09 2.65
CA VAL A 49 -0.02 2.34 2.66
C VAL A 49 -0.65 1.93 1.34
N ASN A 50 -0.09 2.37 0.20
CA ASN A 50 -0.61 2.01 -1.12
C ASN A 50 -0.53 0.50 -1.36
N LEU A 51 0.60 -0.14 -1.03
CA LEU A 51 0.76 -1.58 -1.20
C LEU A 51 -0.27 -2.38 -0.38
N LEU A 52 -0.51 -2.00 0.88
CA LEU A 52 -1.48 -2.69 1.74
C LEU A 52 -2.92 -2.55 1.26
N ILE A 53 -3.26 -1.39 0.68
CA ILE A 53 -4.58 -1.15 0.08
C ILE A 53 -4.72 -1.94 -1.22
N ASP A 54 -3.73 -1.87 -2.11
CA ASP A 54 -3.80 -2.44 -3.46
C ASP A 54 -3.82 -3.98 -3.45
N VAL A 55 -3.02 -4.62 -2.58
CA VAL A 55 -2.91 -6.09 -2.53
C VAL A 55 -4.24 -6.77 -2.16
N ASN A 56 -5.08 -6.11 -1.36
CA ASN A 56 -6.33 -6.66 -0.86
C ASN A 56 -7.58 -6.03 -1.49
N PHE A 57 -7.41 -5.11 -2.44
CA PHE A 57 -8.53 -4.53 -3.16
C PHE A 57 -9.13 -5.57 -4.13
N PRO A 58 -10.47 -5.71 -4.21
CA PRO A 58 -11.52 -4.90 -3.58
C PRO A 58 -11.83 -5.28 -2.13
N PHE A 59 -12.01 -4.27 -1.27
CA PHE A 59 -12.52 -4.39 0.11
C PHE A 59 -13.39 -3.18 0.48
N ASN A 60 -14.33 -3.33 1.41
CA ASN A 60 -15.04 -2.20 2.00
C ASN A 60 -14.19 -1.62 3.14
N PRO A 61 -13.79 -0.33 3.09
CA PRO A 61 -12.87 0.24 4.06
C PRO A 61 -13.45 0.23 5.47
N PRO A 62 -12.72 -0.32 6.48
CA PRO A 62 -13.15 -0.26 7.88
C PRO A 62 -13.03 1.15 8.46
N PHE A 63 -12.19 1.99 7.85
CA PHE A 63 -12.03 3.40 8.20
C PHE A 63 -13.08 4.26 7.51
N PRO A 64 -13.54 5.37 8.14
CA PRO A 64 -14.49 6.28 7.54
C PRO A 64 -13.86 7.00 6.34
N THR A 65 -14.41 6.78 5.16
CA THR A 65 -14.05 7.55 3.96
C THR A 65 -14.75 8.91 3.99
N ILE A 66 -14.12 9.93 3.42
CA ILE A 66 -14.66 11.30 3.32
C ILE A 66 -15.76 11.46 2.25
N GLY A 67 -16.60 10.44 2.05
CA GLY A 67 -17.63 10.43 1.01
C GLY A 67 -17.10 10.17 -0.41
N MET A 68 -15.85 9.74 -0.55
CA MET A 68 -15.24 9.36 -1.82
C MET A 68 -15.33 7.85 -2.06
N CYS A 69 -15.50 7.47 -3.32
CA CYS A 69 -15.60 6.08 -3.77
C CYS A 69 -14.50 5.75 -4.78
N PRO A 70 -13.91 4.54 -4.73
CA PRO A 70 -13.05 4.06 -5.81
C PRO A 70 -13.79 4.01 -7.15
N ALA A 71 -13.06 4.29 -8.24
CA ALA A 71 -13.63 4.36 -9.59
C ALA A 71 -14.26 3.02 -10.00
N GLY A 72 -15.50 3.04 -10.49
CA GLY A 72 -16.23 1.83 -10.91
C GLY A 72 -16.86 1.01 -9.79
N TRP A 73 -16.77 1.46 -8.52
CA TRP A 73 -17.34 0.78 -7.35
C TRP A 73 -18.46 1.57 -6.65
N LYS A 74 -18.86 2.71 -7.22
CA LYS A 74 -19.96 3.52 -6.68
C LYS A 74 -21.26 2.69 -6.70
N GLY A 75 -21.96 2.66 -5.57
CA GLY A 75 -23.19 1.87 -5.42
C GLY A 75 -22.97 0.37 -5.16
N THR A 76 -21.72 -0.09 -5.05
CA THR A 76 -21.39 -1.48 -4.70
C THR A 76 -21.11 -1.65 -3.21
N TRP A 77 -20.92 -2.89 -2.78
CA TRP A 77 -20.55 -3.25 -1.40
C TRP A 77 -19.26 -2.59 -0.90
N VAL A 78 -18.35 -2.18 -1.79
CA VAL A 78 -17.10 -1.48 -1.43
C VAL A 78 -17.37 -0.07 -0.89
N CYS A 79 -18.44 0.57 -1.37
CA CYS A 79 -18.79 1.95 -1.03
C CYS A 79 -19.94 2.08 -0.03
N GLU A 80 -20.50 0.95 0.44
CA GLU A 80 -21.64 0.96 1.34
C GLU A 80 -21.21 1.33 2.77
N ALA A 81 -21.94 2.25 3.38
CA ALA A 81 -21.63 2.78 4.71
C ALA A 81 -22.02 1.77 5.81
N ASP A 82 -23.16 1.12 5.65
CA ASP A 82 -23.62 0.06 6.55
C ASP A 82 -22.87 -1.25 6.26
N LYS A 83 -22.10 -1.73 7.23
CA LYS A 83 -21.28 -2.94 7.11
C LYS A 83 -22.11 -4.21 7.00
N HIS A 84 -23.32 -4.25 7.56
CA HIS A 84 -24.21 -5.41 7.43
C HIS A 84 -24.74 -5.52 6.00
N LYS A 85 -25.24 -4.41 5.46
CA LYS A 85 -25.69 -4.32 4.07
C LYS A 85 -24.56 -4.60 3.09
N ALA A 86 -23.36 -4.06 3.35
CA ALA A 86 -22.16 -4.35 2.55
C ALA A 86 -21.83 -5.85 2.51
N LEU A 87 -21.99 -6.57 3.63
CA LEU A 87 -21.72 -8.00 3.69
C LEU A 87 -22.72 -8.81 2.85
N GLU A 88 -23.99 -8.43 2.83
CA GLU A 88 -25.01 -9.06 1.98
C GLU A 88 -24.70 -8.83 0.50
N MET A 89 -24.44 -7.58 0.11
CA MET A 89 -24.05 -7.21 -1.25
C MET A 89 -22.73 -7.91 -1.68
N TYR A 90 -21.78 -8.08 -0.76
CA TYR A 90 -20.54 -8.82 -1.02
C TYR A 90 -20.80 -10.31 -1.28
N LYS A 91 -21.67 -10.96 -0.51
CA LYS A 91 -22.04 -12.36 -0.72
C LYS A 91 -22.70 -12.56 -2.08
N GLU A 92 -23.58 -11.65 -2.48
CA GLU A 92 -24.22 -11.66 -3.80
C GLU A 92 -23.18 -11.50 -4.90
N TRP A 93 -22.31 -10.48 -4.81
CA TRP A 93 -21.21 -10.24 -5.75
C TRP A 93 -20.27 -11.45 -5.89
N LYS A 94 -19.85 -12.04 -4.75
CA LYS A 94 -18.98 -13.21 -4.72
C LYS A 94 -19.62 -14.47 -5.31
N SER A 95 -20.95 -14.59 -5.20
CA SER A 95 -21.69 -15.74 -5.73
C SER A 95 -21.85 -15.73 -7.26
N GLY A 96 -21.44 -14.64 -7.94
CA GLY A 96 -21.56 -14.51 -9.39
C GLY A 96 -22.99 -14.34 -9.88
N LYS A 97 -23.98 -14.23 -8.99
CA LYS A 97 -25.32 -13.72 -9.31
C LYS A 97 -25.14 -12.26 -9.69
N LYS A 98 -25.08 -12.00 -10.99
CA LYS A 98 -24.83 -10.69 -11.58
C LYS A 98 -25.57 -9.59 -10.80
N ALA A 99 -24.81 -8.74 -10.10
CA ALA A 99 -25.21 -7.36 -9.90
C ALA A 99 -25.14 -6.69 -11.28
N VAL A 100 -26.10 -7.05 -12.16
CA VAL A 100 -26.42 -6.30 -13.36
C VAL A 100 -26.85 -4.93 -12.85
N GLU A 101 -26.25 -3.87 -13.40
CA GLU A 101 -26.71 -2.46 -13.42
C GLU A 101 -25.75 -1.38 -12.89
N ALA A 102 -24.50 -1.66 -12.51
CA ALA A 102 -23.58 -0.59 -12.09
C ALA A 102 -22.19 -0.54 -12.79
N HIS A 103 -21.95 -1.36 -13.81
CA HIS A 103 -20.68 -1.37 -14.55
C HIS A 103 -20.85 -0.88 -16.00
N HIS A 104 -21.12 0.41 -16.17
CA HIS A 104 -20.87 1.17 -17.40
C HIS A 104 -20.37 2.57 -17.02
#